data_AF-A0A804R0W6-F1
#
_entry.id   AF-A0A804R0W6-F1
#
_cell.length_a   1.000
_cell.length_b   1.000
_cell.length_c   1.000
_cell.angle_alpha   90.00
_cell.angle_beta   90.00
_cell.angle_gamma   90.00
#
_symmetry.space_group_name_H-M   'P 1'
#
loop_
_entity.id
_entity.type
_entity.pdbx_description
1 polymer ?
#
loop_
_entity_poly.entity_id
_entity_poly.type
_entity_poly.pdbx_seq_one_letter_code
_entity_poly.pdbx_strand_id
1 'polypeptide(L)'
;MTLDSGARMSVLGAARVRLATGPHRSVSVARAGLGKVVVAREATAARVDAKRSGASLSIETCPHYMAFSSEEVPDGDTRFKCSPPIRDDTNRENLWKALLDGHIDMPAKLAGQKNKGAILPGYHADIVVWKPKTEFQLDNNHAIYHKHQNISAYLGKQLSGKVLSTFVRGNLVFAEDKHANAACGVPILAK
;
A
#
# COMPACT_ATOMS: atom_id res chain seq x y z
N MET A 1 6.93 -25.15 -6.42
CA MET A 1 7.66 -24.25 -5.52
C MET A 1 7.34 -24.66 -4.09
N THR A 2 8.32 -25.18 -3.35
CA THR A 2 8.13 -25.53 -1.94
C THR A 2 8.31 -24.25 -1.12
N LEU A 3 7.28 -23.85 -0.36
CA LEU A 3 7.37 -22.72 0.56
C LEU A 3 8.01 -23.19 1.86
N ASP A 4 9.02 -22.47 2.34
CA ASP A 4 9.56 -22.66 3.69
C ASP A 4 8.43 -22.47 4.74
N SER A 5 8.59 -23.14 5.88
CA SER A 5 7.74 -22.97 7.04
C SER A 5 7.56 -21.48 7.38
N GLY A 6 6.31 -21.05 7.46
CA GLY A 6 5.95 -19.65 7.75
C GLY A 6 5.89 -18.70 6.54
N ALA A 7 6.40 -19.08 5.37
CA ALA A 7 6.22 -18.26 4.16
C ALA A 7 4.75 -18.21 3.72
N ARG A 8 4.37 -17.12 3.06
CA ARG A 8 3.04 -16.86 2.49
C ARG A 8 3.19 -16.35 1.08
N MET A 9 2.17 -16.60 0.26
CA MET A 9 2.07 -16.14 -1.12
C MET A 9 0.91 -15.15 -1.24
N SER A 10 1.14 -14.01 -1.87
CA SER A 10 0.12 -12.98 -2.11
C SER A 10 0.32 -12.31 -3.47
N VAL A 11 -0.72 -11.64 -3.96
CA VAL A 11 -0.63 -10.84 -5.19
C VAL A 11 0.37 -9.69 -5.01
N LEU A 12 1.21 -9.45 -6.02
CA LEU A 12 2.06 -8.27 -6.08
C LEU A 12 1.20 -7.01 -6.12
N GLY A 13 1.36 -6.14 -5.12
CA GLY A 13 0.53 -4.95 -4.90
C GLY A 13 -0.44 -5.06 -3.71
N ALA A 14 -0.54 -6.23 -3.06
CA ALA A 14 -1.29 -6.41 -1.82
C ALA A 14 -0.40 -6.36 -0.55
N ALA A 15 0.84 -5.86 -0.66
CA ALA A 15 1.79 -5.86 0.45
C ALA A 15 1.25 -5.05 1.63
N ARG A 16 0.93 -5.75 2.73
CA ARG A 16 0.53 -5.15 3.99
C ARG A 16 1.78 -4.85 4.81
N VAL A 17 2.12 -3.57 4.95
CA VAL A 17 3.04 -3.12 6.00
C VAL A 17 2.19 -2.85 7.24
N ARG A 18 2.52 -3.49 8.36
CA ARG A 18 1.83 -3.28 9.64
C ARG A 18 2.72 -2.44 10.55
N LEU A 19 2.19 -1.31 11.02
CA LEU A 19 2.79 -0.49 12.08
C LEU A 19 1.96 -0.68 13.36
N ALA A 20 2.60 -0.64 14.53
CA ALA A 20 1.93 -0.67 15.82
C ALA A 20 1.39 0.74 16.17
N THR A 21 0.14 0.87 16.61
CA THR A 21 -0.58 2.16 16.69
C THR A 21 -1.25 2.42 18.06
N GLY A 22 -1.45 3.71 18.41
CA GLY A 22 -2.28 4.26 19.52
C GLY A 22 -3.01 5.56 19.09
N PRO A 23 -4.07 6.05 19.81
CA PRO A 23 -5.19 6.86 19.24
C PRO A 23 -5.08 8.41 19.37
N HIS A 24 -5.69 9.24 18.47
CA HIS A 24 -6.48 10.53 18.71
C HIS A 24 -6.76 11.45 17.44
N ARG A 25 -7.70 12.44 17.51
CA ARG A 25 -8.76 12.87 16.50
C ARG A 25 -8.68 14.14 15.61
N SER A 26 -9.13 14.09 14.30
CA SER A 26 -10.10 15.00 13.53
C SER A 26 -10.02 15.03 11.94
N VAL A 27 -11.02 15.57 11.17
CA VAL A 27 -11.27 15.34 9.68
C VAL A 27 -11.93 16.53 8.89
N SER A 28 -11.74 16.70 7.55
CA SER A 28 -12.42 17.70 6.63
C SER A 28 -12.61 17.34 5.09
N VAL A 29 -13.82 17.61 4.51
CA VAL A 29 -14.49 17.03 3.28
C VAL A 29 -14.31 17.81 1.97
N ALA A 30 -14.14 17.12 0.84
CA ALA A 30 -14.33 17.65 -0.54
C ALA A 30 -15.46 16.91 -1.32
N ARG A 31 -16.29 17.67 -2.06
CA ARG A 31 -17.49 17.21 -2.82
C ARG A 31 -17.22 16.99 -4.32
N ALA A 32 -17.84 15.92 -4.85
CA ALA A 32 -18.38 15.64 -6.20
C ALA A 32 -17.63 16.06 -7.49
N GLY A 33 -17.23 15.05 -8.28
CA GLY A 33 -16.76 15.16 -9.68
C GLY A 33 -15.45 14.39 -9.88
N LEU A 34 -15.52 13.11 -10.30
CA LEU A 34 -14.35 12.22 -10.50
C LEU A 34 -13.22 12.44 -9.46
N GLY A 35 -13.59 12.53 -8.19
CA GLY A 35 -12.70 12.96 -7.12
C GLY A 35 -12.04 11.76 -6.46
N LYS A 36 -10.71 11.73 -6.45
CA LYS A 36 -9.95 10.85 -5.56
C LYS A 36 -10.11 11.37 -4.13
N VAL A 37 -10.74 10.59 -3.26
CA VAL A 37 -10.92 10.96 -1.84
C VAL A 37 -9.86 10.24 -1.00
N VAL A 38 -9.01 11.02 -0.33
CA VAL A 38 -7.90 10.52 0.51
C VAL A 38 -8.28 10.49 2.00
N VAL A 39 -9.48 10.94 2.36
CA VAL A 39 -9.93 11.08 3.75
C VAL A 39 -10.96 10.01 4.09
N ALA A 40 -10.66 9.14 5.07
CA ALA A 40 -11.44 7.91 5.29
C ALA A 40 -12.91 8.13 5.69
N ARG A 41 -13.20 8.96 6.69
CA ARG A 41 -14.59 9.13 7.18
C ARG A 41 -15.50 9.62 6.07
N GLU A 42 -14.96 10.50 5.25
CA GLU A 42 -15.68 11.22 4.22
C GLU A 42 -15.77 10.38 2.97
N ALA A 43 -14.72 9.61 2.67
CA ALA A 43 -14.75 8.58 1.65
C ALA A 43 -15.86 7.57 1.95
N THR A 44 -16.01 7.10 3.21
CA THR A 44 -17.09 6.16 3.56
C THR A 44 -18.48 6.76 3.42
N ALA A 45 -18.71 7.97 3.94
CA ALA A 45 -20.00 8.65 3.80
C ALA A 45 -20.31 8.98 2.33
N ALA A 46 -19.33 9.52 1.59
CA ALA A 46 -19.47 9.82 0.17
C ALA A 46 -19.71 8.56 -0.67
N ARG A 47 -19.17 7.39 -0.29
CA ARG A 47 -19.47 6.12 -0.98
C ARG A 47 -20.91 5.68 -0.74
N VAL A 48 -21.43 5.86 0.47
CA VAL A 48 -22.84 5.60 0.77
C VAL A 48 -23.73 6.53 -0.03
N ASP A 49 -23.40 7.83 -0.08
CA ASP A 49 -24.18 8.82 -0.84
C ASP A 49 -24.08 8.61 -2.35
N ALA A 50 -22.90 8.27 -2.88
CA ALA A 50 -22.73 7.92 -4.28
C ALA A 50 -23.57 6.70 -4.66
N LYS A 51 -23.57 5.65 -3.81
CA LYS A 51 -24.44 4.49 -4.01
C LYS A 51 -25.92 4.87 -4.01
N ARG A 52 -26.35 5.78 -3.13
CA ARG A 52 -27.75 6.26 -3.07
C ARG A 52 -28.16 7.04 -4.32
N SER A 53 -27.25 7.82 -4.90
CA SER A 53 -27.50 8.61 -6.11
C SER A 53 -27.28 7.86 -7.41
N GLY A 54 -26.88 6.58 -7.36
CA GLY A 54 -26.49 5.80 -8.54
C GLY A 54 -25.13 6.20 -9.13
N ALA A 55 -24.38 7.08 -8.47
CA ALA A 55 -23.03 7.45 -8.87
C ALA A 55 -22.02 6.35 -8.47
N SER A 56 -20.99 6.17 -9.29
CA SER A 56 -19.84 5.35 -8.91
C SER A 56 -18.77 6.21 -8.24
N LEU A 57 -18.29 5.76 -7.07
CA LEU A 57 -17.17 6.37 -6.35
C LEU A 57 -16.14 5.30 -6.02
N SER A 58 -14.92 5.48 -6.52
CA SER A 58 -13.77 4.69 -6.11
C SER A 58 -12.97 5.39 -5.03
N ILE A 59 -12.34 4.60 -4.16
CA ILE A 59 -11.53 5.10 -3.04
C ILE A 59 -10.18 4.41 -3.09
N GLU A 60 -9.10 5.18 -3.06
CA GLU A 60 -7.74 4.67 -2.90
C GLU A 60 -7.07 5.36 -1.70
N THR A 61 -6.05 4.73 -1.15
CA THR A 61 -5.17 5.36 -0.17
C THR A 61 -3.73 4.92 -0.40
N CYS A 62 -2.79 5.57 0.28
CA CYS A 62 -1.37 5.23 0.23
C CYS A 62 -0.90 4.71 1.59
N PRO A 63 0.11 3.82 1.63
CA PRO A 63 0.60 3.26 2.89
C PRO A 63 1.01 4.31 3.93
N HIS A 64 1.57 5.45 3.52
CA HIS A 64 2.02 6.48 4.47
C HIS A 64 0.87 7.12 5.29
N TYR A 65 -0.36 7.21 4.75
CA TYR A 65 -1.52 7.70 5.51
C TYR A 65 -2.07 6.68 6.52
N MET A 66 -1.76 5.39 6.32
CA MET A 66 -2.10 4.31 7.25
C MET A 66 -0.94 4.03 8.23
N ALA A 67 0.26 4.47 7.87
CA ALA A 67 1.48 4.22 8.61
C ALA A 67 1.73 5.28 9.69
N PHE A 68 1.68 6.54 9.29
CA PHE A 68 2.05 7.67 10.13
C PHE A 68 0.83 8.49 10.49
N SER A 69 0.90 9.16 11.63
CA SER A 69 0.02 10.27 11.98
C SER A 69 0.83 11.56 12.06
N SER A 70 0.18 12.72 11.99
CA SER A 70 0.86 14.02 12.05
C SER A 70 1.59 14.22 13.37
N GLU A 71 1.12 13.62 14.47
CA GLU A 71 1.76 13.65 15.79
C GLU A 71 3.10 12.90 15.82
N GLU A 72 3.33 11.96 14.90
CA GLU A 72 4.59 11.20 14.79
C GLU A 72 5.63 11.91 13.90
N VAL A 73 5.27 12.98 13.20
CA VAL A 73 6.14 13.67 12.23
C VAL A 73 6.93 14.78 12.95
N PRO A 74 8.27 14.72 12.98
CA PRO A 74 9.07 15.78 13.59
C PRO A 74 8.95 17.10 12.81
N ASP A 75 8.96 18.22 13.54
CA ASP A 75 8.91 19.56 12.96
C ASP A 75 10.04 19.76 11.93
N GLY A 76 9.65 20.21 10.72
CA GLY A 76 10.58 20.48 9.63
C GLY A 76 11.15 19.24 8.93
N ASP A 77 10.76 18.03 9.31
CA ASP A 77 11.26 16.81 8.69
C ASP A 77 10.66 16.59 7.29
N THR A 78 11.45 16.95 6.27
CA THR A 78 11.04 16.90 4.87
C THR A 78 10.83 15.48 4.34
N ARG A 79 11.25 14.43 5.07
CA ARG A 79 11.02 13.02 4.68
C ARG A 79 9.53 12.67 4.67
N PHE A 80 8.71 13.37 5.45
CA PHE A 80 7.27 13.14 5.58
C PHE A 80 6.42 14.07 4.72
N LYS A 81 7.03 15.01 4.00
CA LYS A 81 6.32 15.99 3.17
C LYS A 81 5.69 15.31 1.94
N CYS A 82 4.37 15.36 1.83
CA CYS A 82 3.61 14.88 0.68
C CYS A 82 2.34 15.73 0.43
N SER A 83 1.67 15.51 -0.71
CA SER A 83 0.39 16.13 -1.04
C SER A 83 -0.64 15.07 -1.45
N PRO A 84 -1.76 14.92 -0.73
CA PRO A 84 -2.11 15.63 0.51
C PRO A 84 -1.16 15.29 1.69
N PRO A 85 -1.11 16.11 2.76
CA PRO A 85 -0.23 15.85 3.89
C PRO A 85 -0.73 14.68 4.75
N ILE A 86 0.19 14.06 5.50
CA ILE A 86 -0.14 13.11 6.58
C ILE A 86 -1.05 13.83 7.60
N ARG A 87 -2.08 13.14 8.07
CA ARG A 87 -3.13 13.67 8.95
C ARG A 87 -3.01 13.08 10.35
N ASP A 88 -3.87 13.55 11.26
CA ASP A 88 -3.93 13.03 12.63
C ASP A 88 -4.25 11.54 12.68
N ASP A 89 -4.01 10.97 13.86
CA ASP A 89 -4.08 9.55 14.07
C ASP A 89 -5.49 8.96 13.87
N THR A 90 -6.55 9.70 14.17
CA THR A 90 -7.92 9.22 13.89
C THR A 90 -8.16 9.11 12.41
N ASN A 91 -7.65 10.02 11.58
CA ASN A 91 -7.72 9.79 10.14
C ASN A 91 -7.05 8.45 9.76
N ARG A 92 -5.88 8.14 10.35
CA ARG A 92 -5.18 6.86 10.17
C ARG A 92 -6.04 5.67 10.61
N GLU A 93 -6.65 5.70 11.80
CA GLU A 93 -7.54 4.65 12.30
C GLU A 93 -8.77 4.45 11.40
N ASN A 94 -9.38 5.54 10.94
CA ASN A 94 -10.53 5.45 10.03
C ASN A 94 -10.14 4.84 8.68
N LEU A 95 -8.91 5.10 8.18
CA LEU A 95 -8.41 4.48 6.95
C LEU A 95 -8.23 2.96 7.14
N TRP A 96 -7.69 2.53 8.28
CA TRP A 96 -7.61 1.11 8.63
C TRP A 96 -8.99 0.46 8.71
N LYS A 97 -9.95 1.12 9.36
CA LYS A 97 -11.33 0.65 9.41
C LYS A 97 -11.94 0.55 8.00
N ALA A 98 -11.81 1.58 7.18
CA ALA A 98 -12.30 1.58 5.80
C ALA A 98 -11.66 0.49 4.94
N LEU A 99 -10.37 0.18 5.15
CA LEU A 99 -9.69 -0.93 4.49
C LEU A 99 -10.28 -2.28 4.90
N LEU A 100 -10.48 -2.51 6.20
CA LEU A 100 -11.02 -3.75 6.76
C LEU A 100 -12.49 -3.96 6.37
N ASP A 101 -13.28 -2.88 6.32
CA ASP A 101 -14.68 -2.88 5.90
C ASP A 101 -14.85 -2.99 4.35
N GLY A 102 -13.75 -3.08 3.60
CA GLY A 102 -13.76 -3.26 2.15
C GLY A 102 -14.20 -2.02 1.36
N HIS A 103 -14.08 -0.83 1.95
CA HIS A 103 -14.42 0.44 1.30
C HIS A 103 -13.31 0.95 0.37
N ILE A 104 -12.06 0.62 0.65
CA ILE A 104 -10.90 0.99 -0.19
C ILE A 104 -10.78 0.00 -1.37
N ASP A 105 -10.80 0.54 -2.59
CA ASP A 105 -10.71 -0.24 -3.82
C ASP A 105 -9.27 -0.68 -4.12
N MET A 106 -9.14 -1.89 -4.67
CA MET A 106 -7.84 -2.44 -5.05
C MET A 106 -7.33 -1.80 -6.36
N PRO A 107 -6.02 -1.52 -6.50
CA PRO A 107 -5.47 -0.85 -7.68
C PRO A 107 -5.80 -1.53 -9.01
N ALA A 108 -5.78 -2.86 -9.08
CA ALA A 108 -6.12 -3.60 -10.30
C ALA A 108 -7.56 -3.36 -10.76
N LYS A 109 -8.50 -3.29 -9.80
CA LYS A 109 -9.91 -2.98 -10.07
C LYS A 109 -10.08 -1.54 -10.54
N LEU A 110 -9.41 -0.59 -9.86
CA LEU A 110 -9.44 0.83 -10.22
C LEU A 110 -8.91 1.09 -11.64
N ALA A 111 -7.84 0.38 -12.01
CA ALA A 111 -7.18 0.52 -13.31
C ALA A 111 -7.77 -0.39 -14.41
N GLY A 112 -8.91 -1.05 -14.17
CA GLY A 112 -9.60 -1.89 -15.16
C GLY A 112 -8.80 -3.13 -15.61
N GLN A 113 -7.84 -3.61 -14.81
CA GLN A 113 -6.93 -4.69 -15.20
C GLN A 113 -7.57 -6.06 -14.97
N LYS A 114 -8.15 -6.64 -16.03
CA LYS A 114 -8.92 -7.90 -15.97
C LYS A 114 -8.16 -9.11 -15.41
N ASN A 115 -6.87 -9.23 -15.74
CA ASN A 115 -6.05 -10.41 -15.43
C ASN A 115 -4.98 -10.13 -14.35
N LYS A 116 -5.19 -9.11 -13.50
CA LYS A 116 -4.29 -8.74 -12.40
C LYS A 116 -5.09 -8.61 -11.10
N GLY A 117 -4.39 -8.66 -9.96
CA GLY A 117 -5.02 -8.42 -8.66
C GLY A 117 -5.54 -9.67 -7.93
N ALA A 118 -5.42 -10.86 -8.51
CA ALA A 118 -5.85 -12.13 -7.91
C ALA A 118 -4.90 -13.28 -8.25
N ILE A 119 -4.85 -14.31 -7.39
CA ILE A 119 -4.18 -15.59 -7.66
C ILE A 119 -5.26 -16.56 -8.12
N LEU A 120 -5.50 -16.59 -9.44
CA LEU A 120 -6.50 -17.44 -10.09
C LEU A 120 -5.96 -17.94 -11.43
N PRO A 121 -6.39 -19.13 -11.92
CA PRO A 121 -6.09 -19.56 -13.29
C PRO A 121 -6.48 -18.48 -14.31
N GLY A 122 -5.61 -18.23 -15.30
CA GLY A 122 -5.80 -17.19 -16.32
C GLY A 122 -5.32 -15.78 -15.95
N TYR A 123 -4.95 -15.52 -14.69
CA TYR A 123 -4.37 -14.25 -14.26
C TYR A 123 -2.84 -14.24 -14.47
N HIS A 124 -2.25 -13.04 -14.55
CA HIS A 124 -0.79 -12.93 -14.54
C HIS A 124 -0.22 -13.43 -13.21
N ALA A 125 0.85 -14.21 -13.27
CA ALA A 125 1.62 -14.63 -12.10
C ALA A 125 2.48 -13.48 -11.55
N ASP A 126 1.80 -12.41 -11.11
CA ASP A 126 2.35 -11.26 -10.40
C ASP A 126 2.24 -11.53 -8.89
N ILE A 127 3.25 -12.17 -8.32
CA ILE A 127 3.18 -12.84 -7.02
C ILE A 127 4.34 -12.41 -6.13
N VAL A 128 4.08 -12.23 -4.84
CA VAL A 128 5.09 -12.03 -3.80
C VAL A 128 5.05 -13.21 -2.83
N VAL A 129 6.22 -13.76 -2.52
CA VAL A 129 6.44 -14.70 -1.43
C VAL A 129 7.14 -13.98 -0.29
N TRP A 130 6.62 -14.08 0.92
CA TRP A 130 7.09 -13.30 2.06
C TRP A 130 6.87 -14.03 3.40
N LYS A 131 7.63 -13.67 4.43
CA LYS A 131 7.47 -14.16 5.81
C LYS A 131 6.79 -13.11 6.68
N PRO A 132 5.49 -13.26 7.02
CA PRO A 132 4.70 -12.23 7.70
C PRO A 132 5.14 -11.90 9.11
N LYS A 133 5.77 -12.86 9.81
CA LYS A 133 6.20 -12.71 11.19
C LYS A 133 7.68 -12.34 11.33
N THR A 134 8.41 -12.22 10.22
CA THR A 134 9.81 -11.80 10.27
C THR A 134 9.86 -10.30 10.50
N GLU A 135 10.42 -9.91 11.64
CA GLU A 135 10.62 -8.53 12.05
C GLU A 135 12.03 -8.06 11.69
N PHE A 136 12.17 -6.78 11.34
CA PHE A 136 13.46 -6.14 11.06
C PHE A 136 13.36 -4.62 11.30
N GLN A 137 14.44 -4.02 11.81
CA GLN A 137 14.55 -2.57 11.88
C GLN A 137 14.93 -2.03 10.51
N LEU A 138 14.25 -0.97 10.06
CA LEU A 138 14.65 -0.28 8.84
C LEU A 138 15.68 0.79 9.20
N ASP A 139 16.96 0.45 9.08
CA ASP A 139 18.08 1.36 9.24
C ASP A 139 18.81 1.59 7.90
N ASN A 140 19.92 2.31 7.92
CA ASN A 140 20.74 2.54 6.73
C ASN A 140 21.50 1.29 6.25
N ASN A 141 21.51 0.19 7.03
CA ASN A 141 22.11 -1.08 6.63
C ASN A 141 21.11 -1.98 5.89
N HIS A 142 19.81 -1.68 6.00
CA HIS A 142 18.79 -2.32 5.20
C HIS A 142 18.83 -1.80 3.75
N ALA A 143 18.94 -2.70 2.78
CA ALA A 143 19.00 -2.31 1.37
C ALA A 143 17.68 -1.64 0.93
N ILE A 144 17.76 -0.36 0.58
CA ILE A 144 16.66 0.41 -0.02
C ILE A 144 16.99 0.64 -1.51
N TYR A 145 16.13 0.16 -2.40
CA TYR A 145 16.38 0.19 -3.86
C TYR A 145 15.80 1.44 -4.56
N HIS A 146 15.72 2.57 -3.86
CA HIS A 146 15.38 3.87 -4.44
C HIS A 146 16.64 4.64 -4.84
N LYS A 147 16.49 5.69 -5.66
CA LYS A 147 17.62 6.57 -6.06
C LYS A 147 18.42 7.10 -4.87
N HIS A 148 17.74 7.43 -3.78
CA HIS A 148 18.33 7.91 -2.54
C HIS A 148 18.19 6.83 -1.46
N GLN A 149 19.21 5.99 -1.33
CA GLN A 149 19.16 4.78 -0.49
C GLN A 149 19.11 5.07 1.01
N ASN A 150 19.52 6.27 1.43
CA ASN A 150 19.54 6.72 2.82
C ASN A 150 18.33 7.60 3.20
N ILE A 151 17.29 7.65 2.36
CA ILE A 151 16.11 8.50 2.61
C ILE A 151 14.84 7.66 2.49
N SER A 152 14.15 7.49 3.61
CA SER A 152 12.79 6.95 3.68
C SER A 152 12.10 7.48 4.94
N ALA A 153 10.80 7.77 4.83
CA ALA A 153 9.96 8.14 5.98
C ALA A 153 9.86 7.00 7.02
N TYR A 154 10.17 5.76 6.62
CA TYR A 154 10.14 4.59 7.49
C TYR A 154 11.46 4.33 8.21
N LEU A 155 12.54 5.09 7.94
CA LEU A 155 13.84 4.89 8.61
C LEU A 155 13.69 5.03 10.13
N GLY A 156 14.26 4.09 10.87
CA GLY A 156 14.15 3.95 12.32
C GLY A 156 12.90 3.20 12.80
N LYS A 157 11.96 2.85 11.92
CA LYS A 157 10.80 2.03 12.30
C LYS A 157 11.16 0.54 12.36
N GLN A 158 10.60 -0.14 13.36
CA GLN A 158 10.52 -1.60 13.40
C GLN A 158 9.39 -2.06 12.48
N LEU A 159 9.71 -2.87 11.48
CA LEU A 159 8.76 -3.40 10.50
C LEU A 159 8.61 -4.92 10.65
N SER A 160 7.52 -5.45 10.11
CA SER A 160 7.25 -6.89 10.00
C SER A 160 6.82 -7.25 8.57
N GLY A 161 7.21 -8.45 8.12
CA GLY A 161 6.91 -8.94 6.78
C GLY A 161 8.10 -8.82 5.84
N LYS A 162 9.01 -9.81 5.85
CA LYS A 162 10.15 -9.82 4.91
C LYS A 162 9.75 -10.44 3.57
N VAL A 163 9.93 -9.71 2.47
CA VAL A 163 9.80 -10.23 1.10
C VAL A 163 10.96 -11.18 0.82
N LEU A 164 10.65 -12.40 0.37
CA LEU A 164 11.64 -13.42 0.00
C LEU A 164 11.86 -13.46 -1.51
N SER A 165 10.77 -13.43 -2.28
CA SER A 165 10.84 -13.44 -3.74
C SER A 165 9.65 -12.73 -4.37
N THR A 166 9.88 -12.10 -5.52
CA THR A 166 8.82 -11.47 -6.32
C THR A 166 8.86 -11.99 -7.74
N PHE A 167 7.68 -12.30 -8.27
CA PHE A 167 7.45 -12.73 -9.63
C PHE A 167 6.60 -11.70 -10.36
N VAL A 168 6.94 -11.42 -11.62
CA VAL A 168 6.15 -10.59 -12.53
C VAL A 168 5.87 -11.39 -13.78
N ARG A 169 4.59 -11.66 -14.05
CA ARG A 169 4.11 -12.54 -15.14
C ARG A 169 4.84 -13.89 -15.16
N GLY A 170 5.15 -14.43 -13.98
CA GLY A 170 5.85 -15.71 -13.81
C GLY A 170 7.38 -15.64 -13.86
N ASN A 171 7.96 -14.49 -14.22
CA ASN A 171 9.41 -14.30 -14.20
C ASN A 171 9.87 -13.90 -12.80
N LEU A 172 10.91 -14.55 -12.27
CA LEU A 172 11.52 -14.16 -11.00
C LEU A 172 12.27 -12.83 -11.18
N VAL A 173 11.83 -11.79 -10.48
CA VAL A 173 12.40 -10.42 -10.58
C VAL A 173 13.12 -9.97 -9.32
N PHE A 174 12.92 -10.68 -8.20
CA PHE A 174 13.59 -10.42 -6.94
C PHE A 174 13.70 -11.72 -6.15
N ALA A 175 14.87 -12.02 -5.60
CA ALA A 175 15.12 -13.09 -4.65
C ALA A 175 16.44 -12.82 -3.91
N GLU A 176 16.59 -13.37 -2.70
CA GLU A 176 17.85 -13.29 -1.93
C GLU A 176 18.38 -11.85 -1.80
N ASP A 177 17.48 -10.91 -1.53
CA ASP A 177 17.79 -9.48 -1.40
C ASP A 177 18.50 -8.89 -2.64
N LYS A 178 18.20 -9.42 -3.84
CA LYS A 178 18.71 -8.97 -5.14
C LYS A 178 17.62 -8.91 -6.21
N HIS A 179 17.69 -7.89 -7.06
CA HIS A 179 16.88 -7.80 -8.27
C HIS A 179 17.45 -8.67 -9.39
N ALA A 180 16.58 -9.15 -10.29
CA ALA A 180 17.00 -9.80 -11.51
C ALA A 180 17.74 -8.81 -12.43
N ASN A 181 18.73 -9.30 -13.18
CA ASN A 181 19.54 -8.47 -14.09
C ASN A 181 18.72 -7.91 -15.27
N ALA A 182 17.69 -8.63 -15.72
CA ALA A 182 16.86 -8.25 -16.84
C ALA A 182 15.48 -7.77 -16.38
N ALA A 183 15.04 -6.63 -16.89
CA ALA A 183 13.69 -6.15 -16.70
C ALA A 183 12.71 -6.90 -17.62
N CYS A 184 11.53 -7.27 -17.09
CA CYS A 184 10.48 -7.97 -17.84
C CYS A 184 9.12 -7.22 -17.84
N GLY A 185 9.15 -5.92 -17.50
CA GLY A 185 7.95 -5.08 -17.47
C GLY A 185 7.42 -4.78 -18.88
N VAL A 186 6.10 -4.64 -19.01
CA VAL A 186 5.43 -4.20 -20.25
C VAL A 186 4.40 -3.11 -19.92
N PRO A 187 4.18 -2.11 -20.79
CA PRO A 187 3.08 -1.15 -20.62
C PRO A 187 1.71 -1.84 -20.56
N ILE A 188 0.82 -1.38 -19.68
CA ILE A 188 -0.52 -1.99 -19.47
C ILE A 188 -1.69 -1.00 -19.45
N LEU A 189 -1.42 0.31 -19.42
CA LEU A 189 -2.44 1.38 -19.40
C LEU A 189 -2.40 2.27 -20.65
N ALA A 190 -1.37 2.15 -21.48
CA ALA A 190 -1.22 2.94 -22.70
C ALA A 190 -1.90 2.23 -23.87
N LYS A 191 -3.22 2.40 -23.98
CA LYS A 191 -3.99 2.21 -25.22
C LYS A 191 -4.93 3.39 -25.38
#